data_AF-A0A3E2NWF6-F1
#
_entry.id   AF-A0A3E2NWF6-F1
#
_cell.length_a   1.000
_cell.length_b   1.000
_cell.length_c   1.000
_cell.angle_alpha   90.00
_cell.angle_beta   90.00
_cell.angle_gamma   90.00
#
_symmetry.space_group_name_H-M   'P 1'
#
loop_
_entity.id
_entity.type
_entity.pdbx_description
1 polymer ?
#
loop_
_entity_poly.entity_id
_entity_poly.type
_entity_poly.pdbx_seq_one_letter_code
_entity_poly.pdbx_strand_id
1 'polypeptide(L)'
;MKSKLIEEKPETAKTSANRWVRIFPDQGDGYPLYDALQECNIGRILFDADGNWIYDGTALNIEEQEEIAGAISGNQKEMDDLIKSIL
;
A
#
# COMPACT_ATOMS: atom_id res chain seq x y z
N MET A 1 -12.46 13.08 20.97
CA MET A 1 -11.71 11.82 21.17
C MET A 1 -12.41 10.73 20.36
N LYS A 2 -11.87 10.32 19.21
CA LYS A 2 -12.38 9.15 18.48
C LYS A 2 -11.67 7.90 19.05
N SER A 3 -12.45 6.89 19.41
CA SER A 3 -12.04 5.69 20.15
C SER A 3 -10.96 4.87 19.46
N LYS A 4 -9.97 4.40 20.24
CA LYS A 4 -8.85 3.54 19.86
C LYS A 4 -9.21 2.04 19.69
N LEU A 5 -10.33 1.70 19.04
CA LEU A 5 -10.76 0.28 18.92
C LEU A 5 -11.38 -0.04 17.56
N ILE A 6 -10.71 0.36 16.49
CA ILE A 6 -10.87 -0.33 15.21
C ILE A 6 -9.50 -1.01 15.01
N GLU A 7 -9.41 -2.30 15.36
CA GLU A 7 -8.39 -3.14 14.75
C GLU A 7 -8.72 -3.14 13.25
N GLU A 8 -8.12 -2.21 12.51
CA GLU A 8 -8.32 -2.10 11.07
C GLU A 8 -7.95 -3.46 10.47
N LYS A 9 -8.92 -4.11 9.85
CA LYS A 9 -8.67 -5.40 9.21
C LYS A 9 -7.67 -5.16 8.08
N PRO A 10 -6.73 -6.08 7.85
CA PRO A 10 -5.81 -5.94 6.75
C PRO A 10 -6.59 -5.84 5.43
N GLU A 11 -6.27 -4.82 4.64
CA GLU A 11 -6.82 -4.64 3.30
C GLU A 11 -6.10 -5.59 2.33
N THR A 12 -6.75 -5.94 1.23
CA THR A 12 -6.12 -6.77 0.19
C THR A 12 -6.17 -6.02 -1.12
N ALA A 13 -4.98 -5.76 -1.68
CA ALA A 13 -4.81 -5.17 -3.00
C ALA A 13 -4.29 -6.24 -3.97
N LYS A 14 -4.72 -6.14 -5.23
CA LYS A 14 -4.18 -6.96 -6.31
C LYS A 14 -3.39 -6.06 -7.25
N THR A 15 -2.11 -6.37 -7.45
CA THR A 15 -1.25 -5.61 -8.35
C THR A 15 -1.54 -5.97 -9.81
N SER A 16 -1.18 -5.09 -10.75
CA SER A 16 -1.23 -5.37 -12.20
C SER A 16 -0.38 -6.58 -12.60
N ALA A 17 0.70 -6.84 -11.85
CA ALA A 17 1.52 -8.05 -11.95
C ALA A 17 0.84 -9.33 -11.41
N ASN A 18 -0.45 -9.29 -11.10
CA ASN A 18 -1.25 -10.38 -10.54
C ASN A 18 -0.82 -10.85 -9.14
N ARG A 19 -0.08 -10.04 -8.37
CA ARG A 19 0.25 -10.35 -6.99
C ARG A 19 -0.89 -9.95 -6.06
N TRP A 20 -1.22 -10.81 -5.11
CA TRP A 20 -2.19 -10.50 -4.06
C TRP A 20 -1.44 -10.09 -2.80
N VAL A 21 -1.59 -8.83 -2.39
CA VAL A 21 -0.88 -8.24 -1.26
C VAL A 21 -1.87 -7.92 -0.15
N ARG A 22 -1.65 -8.48 1.04
CA ARG A 22 -2.33 -8.05 2.26
C ARG A 22 -1.54 -6.90 2.87
N ILE A 23 -2.23 -5.80 3.10
CA ILE A 23 -1.71 -4.56 3.66
C ILE A 23 -2.21 -4.49 5.10
N PHE A 24 -1.29 -4.57 6.05
CA PHE A 24 -1.62 -4.46 7.47
C PHE A 24 -1.61 -3.00 7.91
N PRO A 25 -2.45 -2.60 8.88
CA PRO A 25 -2.45 -1.24 9.40
C PRO A 25 -1.08 -0.87 9.97
N ASP A 26 -0.71 0.39 9.80
CA ASP A 26 0.49 0.93 10.41
C ASP A 26 0.33 0.98 11.95
N GLN A 27 1.27 0.34 12.66
CA GLN A 27 1.34 0.32 14.12
C GLN A 27 2.46 1.22 14.68
N GLY A 28 3.10 2.03 13.82
CA GLY A 28 4.19 2.95 14.16
C GLY A 28 5.48 2.72 13.39
N ASP A 29 5.55 1.66 12.57
CA ASP A 29 6.75 1.27 11.81
C ASP A 29 6.48 1.13 10.30
N GLY A 30 5.40 1.74 9.80
CA GLY A 30 4.91 1.61 8.43
C GLY A 30 3.91 0.46 8.24
N TYR A 31 3.34 0.37 7.04
CA TYR A 31 2.33 -0.61 6.62
C TYR A 31 2.98 -1.92 6.18
N PRO A 32 2.92 -3.00 6.99
CA PRO A 32 3.51 -4.28 6.62
C PRO A 32 2.77 -4.90 5.44
N LEU A 33 3.53 -5.51 4.52
CA LEU A 33 3.01 -6.16 3.33
C LEU A 33 3.25 -7.66 3.38
N TYR A 34 2.26 -8.42 2.93
CA TYR A 34 2.33 -9.88 2.91
C TYR A 34 1.76 -10.42 1.59
N ASP A 35 2.51 -11.28 0.91
CA ASP A 35 2.02 -11.97 -0.27
C ASP A 35 1.04 -13.07 0.17
N ALA A 36 -0.22 -12.94 -0.24
CA ALA A 36 -1.28 -13.86 0.18
C ALA A 36 -1.18 -15.25 -0.48
N LEU A 37 -0.50 -15.36 -1.62
CA LEU A 37 -0.34 -16.63 -2.34
C LEU A 37 0.93 -17.36 -1.91
N GLN A 38 2.02 -16.63 -1.71
CA GLN A 38 3.29 -17.21 -1.24
C GLN A 38 3.38 -17.32 0.28
N GLU A 39 2.41 -16.75 0.99
CA GLU A 39 2.37 -16.73 2.45
C GLU A 39 3.67 -16.21 3.08
N CYS A 40 4.22 -15.12 2.54
CA CYS A 40 5.47 -14.54 3.01
C CYS A 40 5.39 -13.02 3.21
N ASN A 41 6.17 -12.50 4.16
CA ASN A 41 6.34 -11.06 4.31
C ASN A 41 7.17 -10.52 3.13
N ILE A 42 6.69 -9.44 2.53
CA ILE A 42 7.31 -8.83 1.36
C ILE A 42 7.73 -7.38 1.63
N GLY A 43 8.05 -7.04 2.88
CA GLY A 43 8.47 -5.70 3.27
C GLY A 43 7.34 -4.83 3.83
N ARG A 44 7.47 -3.51 3.68
CA ARG A 44 6.51 -2.51 4.18
C ARG A 44 6.55 -1.22 3.35
N ILE A 45 5.46 -0.46 3.39
CA ILE A 45 5.45 0.94 2.92
C ILE A 45 5.52 1.87 4.12
N LEU A 46 6.43 2.84 4.08
CA LEU A 46 6.51 3.91 5.07
C LEU A 46 6.05 5.22 4.43
N PHE A 47 5.34 6.04 5.18
CA PHE A 47 4.99 7.41 4.78
C PHE A 47 5.65 8.41 5.71
N ASP A 48 6.14 9.52 5.16
CA ASP A 48 6.52 10.68 5.94
C ASP A 48 5.30 11.58 6.23
N ALA A 49 5.53 12.68 6.95
CA ALA A 49 4.48 13.63 7.31
C ALA A 49 3.89 14.41 6.12
N ASP A 50 4.62 14.47 5.00
CA ASP A 50 4.21 15.14 3.77
C ASP A 50 3.49 14.18 2.80
N GLY A 51 3.37 12.89 3.18
CA GLY A 51 2.74 11.86 2.37
C GLY A 51 3.64 11.27 1.29
N ASN A 52 4.95 11.56 1.31
CA ASN A 52 5.90 10.82 0.47
C ASN A 52 6.08 9.42 1.04
N TRP A 53 6.22 8.45 0.16
CA TRP A 53 6.37 7.06 0.55
C TRP A 53 7.71 6.48 0.14
N ILE A 54 8.18 5.51 0.92
CA ILE A 54 9.27 4.60 0.54
C ILE A 54 8.84 3.17 0.77
N TYR A 55 9.36 2.27 -0.06
CA TYR A 55 9.22 0.84 0.14
C TYR A 55 10.49 0.28 0.78
N ASP A 56 10.33 -0.34 1.95
CA ASP A 56 11.38 -1.06 2.65
C ASP A 56 11.18 -2.56 2.42
N GLY A 57 11.83 -3.05 1.37
CA GLY A 57 11.81 -4.45 0.94
C GLY A 57 12.44 -4.62 -0.44
N THR A 58 12.44 -5.85 -0.95
CA THR A 58 13.07 -6.19 -2.25
C THR A 58 12.18 -7.00 -3.18
N ALA A 59 11.00 -7.40 -2.71
CA ALA A 59 10.11 -8.32 -3.44
C ALA A 59 9.21 -7.66 -4.49
N LEU A 60 8.92 -6.36 -4.37
CA LEU A 60 8.06 -5.60 -5.27
C LEU A 60 8.90 -4.80 -6.28
N ASN A 61 8.48 -4.80 -7.54
CA ASN A 61 9.00 -3.85 -8.53
C ASN A 61 8.42 -2.43 -8.33
N ILE A 62 8.90 -1.43 -9.07
CA ILE A 62 8.48 -0.03 -8.89
C ILE A 62 6.97 0.16 -9.15
N GLU A 63 6.42 -0.48 -10.18
CA GLU A 63 4.98 -0.39 -10.51
C GLU A 63 4.11 -0.97 -9.38
N GLU A 64 4.50 -2.14 -8.85
CA GLU A 64 3.82 -2.76 -7.70
C GLU A 64 3.93 -1.87 -6.45
N GLN A 65 5.07 -1.20 -6.24
CA GLN A 65 5.23 -0.28 -5.11
C GLN A 65 4.29 0.93 -5.23
N GLU A 66 4.19 1.53 -6.42
CA GLU A 66 3.28 2.65 -6.70
C GLU A 66 1.81 2.27 -6.48
N GLU A 67 1.40 1.10 -6.96
CA GLU A 67 0.03 0.59 -6.77
C GLU A 67 -0.32 0.36 -5.30
N ILE A 68 0.60 -0.22 -4.52
CA ILE A 68 0.36 -0.47 -3.09
C ILE A 68 0.36 0.84 -2.30
N ALA A 69 1.27 1.77 -2.58
CA ALA A 69 1.25 3.09 -1.97
C ALA A 69 -0.01 3.89 -2.34
N GLY A 70 -0.49 3.75 -3.58
CA GLY A 70 -1.75 4.31 -4.07
C GLY A 70 -2.97 3.73 -3.36
N ALA A 71 -2.97 2.42 -3.12
CA ALA A 71 -4.01 1.73 -2.35
C ALA A 71 -4.07 2.22 -0.89
N ILE A 72 -2.91 2.42 -0.24
CA ILE A 72 -2.84 2.91 1.15
C ILE A 72 -3.29 4.37 1.28
N SER A 73 -2.79 5.23 0.38
CA SER A 73 -3.07 6.67 0.45
C SER A 73 -4.47 7.05 -0.05
N GLY A 74 -5.15 6.16 -0.78
CA GLY A 74 -6.43 6.45 -1.44
C GLY A 74 -6.29 7.33 -2.69
N ASN A 75 -5.07 7.73 -3.05
CA ASN A 75 -4.78 8.65 -4.16
C ASN A 75 -4.80 7.95 -5.53
N GLN A 76 -5.01 6.63 -5.60
CA GLN A 76 -5.12 5.89 -6.85
C GLN A 76 -6.15 6.54 -7.81
N LYS A 77 -7.28 7.00 -7.25
CA LYS A 77 -8.33 7.66 -8.02
C LYS A 77 -7.90 9.04 -8.55
N GLU A 78 -7.21 9.84 -7.74
CA GLU A 78 -6.74 11.15 -8.15
C GLU A 78 -5.66 11.06 -9.24
N MET A 79 -4.78 10.05 -9.14
CA MET A 79 -3.79 9.75 -10.16
C MET A 79 -4.45 9.28 -11.47
N ASP A 80 -5.40 8.35 -11.40
CA ASP A 80 -6.15 7.87 -12.57
C ASP A 80 -6.91 9.02 -13.27
N ASP A 81 -7.50 9.93 -12.50
CA ASP A 81 -8.22 11.09 -13.02
C ASP A 81 -7.26 12.12 -13.63
N LEU A 82 -6.07 12.32 -13.04
CA LEU A 82 -5.01 13.14 -13.62
C LEU A 82 -4.53 12.58 -14.96
N ILE A 83 -4.23 11.28 -15.03
CA ILE A 83 -3.77 10.61 -16.26
C ILE A 83 -4.82 10.73 -17.38
N LYS A 84 -6.11 10.55 -17.07
CA LYS A 84 -7.20 10.75 -18.04
C LYS A 84 -7.34 12.20 -18.51
N SER A 85 -6.95 13.18 -17.70
CA SER A 85 -7.07 14.60 -18.06
C SER A 85 -5.97 15.08 -19.03
N ILE A 86 -4.89 14.32 -19.14
CA ILE A 86 -3.71 14.65 -19.98
C ILE A 86 -3.57 13.75 -21.22
N LEU A 87 -4.50 12.79 -21.41
CA LEU A 87 -4.64 11.94 -22.59
C LEU A 87 -5.87 12.37 -23.42
#